data_AF-A0A1G4K9A2-F1
#
_entry.id   AF-A0A1G4K9A2-F1
#
_cell.length_a   1.000
_cell.length_b   1.000
_cell.length_c   1.000
_cell.angle_alpha   90.00
_cell.angle_beta   90.00
_cell.angle_gamma   90.00
#
_symmetry.space_group_name_H-M   'P 1'
#
loop_
_entity.id
_entity.type
_entity.pdbx_description
1 polymer ?
#
loop_
_entity_poly.entity_id
_entity_poly.type
_entity_poly.pdbx_seq_one_letter_code
_entity_poly.pdbx_strand_id
1 'polypeptide(L)' 'MRSRRTPHNTLDRPVVMHPGSRQHVSESEVLQFLGQFIQERESEGDTDASGAVAQLRRIERDFKGLPPAVLDAQ' A
#
# COMPACT_ATOMS: atom_id res chain seq x y z
N MET A 1 -12.41 28.14 -20.51
CA MET A 1 -11.32 27.44 -19.79
C MET A 1 -11.93 26.25 -19.07
N ARG A 2 -11.63 25.01 -19.48
CA ARG A 2 -12.21 23.82 -18.82
C ARG A 2 -11.51 23.59 -17.47
N SER A 3 -12.29 23.49 -16.40
CA SER A 3 -11.80 23.17 -15.06
C SER A 3 -11.17 21.77 -15.06
N ARG A 4 -9.91 21.66 -14.63
CA ARG A 4 -9.14 20.39 -14.53
C ARG A 4 -9.38 19.65 -13.21
N ARG A 5 -10.47 19.97 -12.49
CA ARG A 5 -10.76 19.31 -11.20
C ARG A 5 -11.31 17.92 -11.45
N THR A 6 -10.71 16.92 -10.82
CA THR A 6 -11.16 15.54 -10.85
C THR A 6 -12.62 15.47 -10.39
N PRO A 7 -13.52 14.80 -11.13
CA PRO A 7 -14.92 14.73 -10.75
C PRO A 7 -15.03 14.02 -9.39
N HIS A 8 -15.62 14.71 -8.41
CA HIS A 8 -15.90 14.10 -7.12
C HIS A 8 -17.16 13.21 -7.26
N ASN A 9 -17.02 11.88 -7.23
CA ASN A 9 -18.15 10.95 -7.28
C ASN A 9 -18.11 9.95 -6.10
N THR A 10 -19.17 9.14 -5.97
CA THR A 10 -19.33 8.14 -4.90
C THR A 10 -18.97 6.72 -5.35
N LEU A 11 -18.47 6.57 -6.58
CA LEU A 11 -18.06 5.27 -7.14
C LEU A 11 -16.61 4.95 -6.77
N ASP A 12 -15.76 5.96 -6.64
CA ASP A 12 -14.31 5.82 -6.38
C ASP A 12 -13.94 5.95 -4.89
N ARG A 13 -14.87 6.34 -4.02
CA ARG A 13 -14.61 6.58 -2.59
C ARG A 13 -15.84 6.32 -1.72
N PRO A 14 -15.64 5.91 -0.46
CA PRO A 14 -16.74 5.83 0.50
C PRO A 14 -17.33 7.21 0.80
N VAL A 15 -18.65 7.28 0.99
CA VAL A 15 -19.36 8.52 1.38
C VAL A 15 -19.00 8.94 2.81
N VAL A 16 -18.90 7.97 3.73
CA VAL A 16 -18.51 8.17 5.13
C VAL A 16 -17.63 7.01 5.58
N MET A 17 -16.59 7.29 6.37
CA MET A 17 -15.82 6.29 7.11
C MET A 17 -15.86 6.63 8.61
N HIS A 18 -16.35 5.70 9.43
CA HIS A 18 -16.36 5.84 10.88
C HIS A 18 -15.16 5.09 11.48
N PRO A 19 -14.24 5.77 12.18
CA PRO A 19 -13.10 5.09 12.78
C PRO A 19 -13.55 4.22 13.96
N GLY A 20 -13.07 2.98 14.01
CA GLY A 20 -13.17 2.11 15.19
C GLY A 20 -12.04 2.37 16.21
N SER A 21 -11.94 1.50 17.21
CA SER A 21 -10.82 1.48 18.15
C SER A 21 -9.51 1.12 17.44
N ARG A 22 -8.43 1.83 17.78
CA ARG A 22 -7.08 1.60 17.22
C ARG A 22 -6.24 0.83 18.22
N GLN A 23 -5.42 -0.09 17.73
CA GLN A 23 -4.49 -0.86 18.54
C GLN A 23 -3.15 -0.96 17.83
N HIS A 24 -2.06 -0.80 18.60
CA HIS A 24 -0.72 -1.03 18.09
C HIS A 24 -0.48 -2.52 17.89
N VAL A 25 0.17 -2.86 16.78
CA VAL A 25 0.58 -4.23 16.44
C VAL A 25 2.08 -4.38 16.65
N SER A 26 2.49 -5.60 16.95
CA SER A 26 3.90 -5.99 17.02
C SER A 26 4.53 -6.03 15.63
N GLU A 27 5.86 -5.97 15.61
CA GLU A 27 6.65 -6.07 14.37
C GLU A 27 6.39 -7.36 13.59
N SER A 28 6.25 -8.50 14.29
CA SER A 28 5.94 -9.78 13.66
C SER A 28 4.57 -9.78 12.98
N GLU A 29 3.57 -9.13 13.58
CA GLU A 29 2.22 -9.02 12.99
C GLU A 29 2.24 -8.13 11.75
N VAL A 30 3.03 -7.05 11.76
CA VAL A 30 3.22 -6.19 10.58
C VAL A 30 3.86 -6.97 9.44
N LEU A 31 4.93 -7.73 9.72
CA LEU A 31 5.62 -8.53 8.71
C LEU A 31 4.70 -9.62 8.10
N GLN A 32 3.91 -10.28 8.94
CA GLN A 32 2.93 -11.27 8.48
C GLN A 32 1.87 -10.62 7.58
N PHE A 33 1.32 -9.47 7.99
CA PHE A 33 0.33 -8.74 7.22
C PHE A 33 0.89 -8.28 5.87
N LEU A 34 2.07 -7.64 5.86
CA LEU A 34 2.69 -7.14 4.63
C LEU A 34 2.98 -8.27 3.64
N GLY A 35 3.51 -9.40 4.12
CA GLY A 35 3.79 -10.56 3.26
C GLY A 35 2.53 -11.09 2.58
N GLN A 36 1.45 -11.29 3.34
CA GLN A 36 0.18 -11.78 2.80
C GLN A 36 -0.46 -10.76 1.85
N PHE A 37 -0.61 -9.50 2.28
CA PHE A 37 -1.29 -8.46 1.51
C PHE A 37 -0.60 -8.20 0.17
N ILE A 38 0.73 -8.13 0.17
CA ILE A 38 1.47 -7.90 -1.07
C ILE A 38 1.30 -9.08 -2.03
N GLN A 39 1.38 -10.32 -1.53
CA GLN A 39 1.19 -11.52 -2.36
C GLN A 39 -0.21 -11.57 -3.00
N GLU A 40 -1.24 -11.22 -2.24
CA GLU A 40 -2.62 -11.17 -2.74
C GLU A 40 -2.75 -10.13 -3.88
N ARG A 41 -2.23 -8.92 -3.69
CA ARG A 41 -2.32 -7.85 -4.69
C ARG A 41 -1.49 -8.10 -5.94
N GLU A 42 -0.31 -8.69 -5.80
CA GLU A 42 0.51 -9.11 -6.94
C GLU A 42 -0.20 -10.22 -7.74
N SER A 43 -0.90 -11.14 -7.07
CA SER A 43 -1.66 -12.20 -7.73
C SER A 43 -2.92 -11.70 -8.44
N GLU A 44 -3.59 -10.68 -7.91
CA GLU A 44 -4.79 -10.08 -8.53
C GLU A 44 -4.45 -9.27 -9.79
N GLY A 45 -3.18 -8.87 -9.97
CA GLY A 45 -2.73 -8.11 -11.13
C GLY A 45 -3.26 -6.67 -11.17
N ASP A 46 -3.58 -6.10 -10.00
CA ASP A 46 -4.07 -4.73 -9.86
C ASP A 46 -2.98 -3.73 -10.31
N THR A 47 -3.12 -3.24 -11.54
CA THR A 47 -2.12 -2.42 -12.22
C THR A 47 -2.05 -1.02 -11.61
N ASP A 48 -3.17 -0.52 -11.07
CA ASP A 48 -3.25 0.78 -10.41
C ASP A 48 -2.56 0.74 -9.03
N ALA A 49 -2.58 -0.42 -8.35
CA ALA A 49 -1.90 -0.62 -7.07
C ALA A 49 -0.39 -0.92 -7.19
N SER A 50 0.12 -1.26 -8.39
CA SER A 50 1.50 -1.71 -8.59
C SER A 50 2.56 -0.77 -7.98
N GLY A 51 2.40 0.54 -8.15
CA GLY A 51 3.29 1.54 -7.56
C GLY A 51 3.26 1.56 -6.03
N ALA A 52 2.08 1.38 -5.42
CA ALA A 52 1.92 1.31 -3.97
C ALA A 52 2.48 -0.02 -3.42
N VAL A 53 2.28 -1.13 -4.12
CA VAL A 53 2.82 -2.44 -3.76
C VAL A 53 4.36 -2.42 -3.73
N ALA A 54 4.99 -1.78 -4.71
CA ALA A 54 6.44 -1.60 -4.72
C ALA A 54 6.96 -0.78 -3.52
N GLN A 55 6.18 0.20 -3.03
CA GLN A 55 6.50 0.92 -1.80
C GLN A 55 6.35 0.03 -0.56
N LEU A 56 5.31 -0.79 -0.49
CA LEU A 56 5.10 -1.74 0.62
C LEU A 56 6.22 -2.78 0.71
N ARG A 57 6.75 -3.27 -0.42
CA ARG A 57 7.94 -4.14 -0.46
C ARG A 57 9.17 -3.50 0.18
N ARG A 58 9.35 -2.18 0.02
CA ARG A 58 10.46 -1.44 0.66
C ARG A 58 10.27 -1.36 2.17
N ILE A 59 9.03 -1.13 2.61
CA ILE A 59 8.66 -1.09 4.04
C ILE A 59 8.86 -2.47 4.67
N GLU A 60 8.35 -3.54 4.04
CA GLU A 60 8.53 -4.92 4.50
C GLU A 60 10.02 -5.26 4.68
N ARG A 61 10.88 -4.79 3.77
CA ARG A 61 12.32 -4.97 3.85
C ARG A 61 12.96 -4.18 5.00
N ASP A 62 12.50 -2.96 5.27
CA ASP A 62 12.97 -2.12 6.37
C ASP A 62 12.69 -2.78 7.73
N PHE A 63 11.49 -3.33 7.91
CA PHE A 63 11.14 -4.17 9.08
C PHE A 63 11.98 -5.46 9.18
N LYS A 64 12.65 -5.89 8.11
CA LYS A 64 13.59 -7.03 8.16
C LYS A 64 15.03 -6.58 8.47
N GLY A 65 15.28 -5.28 8.66
CA GLY A 65 16.60 -4.72 8.90
C GLY A 65 17.53 -4.73 7.67
N LEU A 66 16.97 -4.93 6.47
CA LEU A 66 17.73 -5.00 5.24
C LEU A 66 17.86 -3.59 4.63
N PRO A 67 19.05 -3.18 4.16
CA PRO A 67 19.24 -1.85 3.61
C PRO A 67 18.32 -1.63 2.40
N PRO A 68 17.91 -0.38 2.13
CA PRO A 68 17.22 -0.08 0.90
C PRO A 68 18.12 -0.49 -0.27
N ALA A 69 17.69 -1.41 -1.13
CA ALA A 69 18.33 -1.63 -2.42
C ALA A 69 18.26 -0.30 -3.17
N VAL A 70 19.34 0.47 -3.05
CA VAL A 70 19.61 1.62 -3.87
C VAL A 70 19.79 1.02 -5.26
N LEU A 71 18.75 1.13 -6.09
CA LEU A 71 18.85 1.16 -7.54
C LEU A 71 19.90 0.20 -8.12
N ASP A 72 19.52 -1.06 -8.37
CA ASP A 72 20.09 -1.78 -9.53
C ASP A 72 19.60 -1.06 -10.79
N ALA A 73 20.21 0.10 -11.07
CA ALA A 73 20.08 0.86 -12.29
C ALA A 73 21.41 0.69 -13.04
N GLN A 74 21.53 -0.44 -13.74
CA GLN A 74 22.44 -0.62 -14.87
C GLN A 74 21.64 -1.14 -16.06
#